data_AF-X1PEE2-F1
#
_entry.id   AF-X1PEE2-F1
#
_cell.length_a   1.000
_cell.length_b   1.000
_cell.length_c   1.000
_cell.angle_alpha   90.00
_cell.angle_beta   90.00
_cell.angle_gamma   90.00
#
_symmetry.space_group_name_H-M   'P 1'
#
loop_
_entity.id
_entity.type
_entity.pdbx_description
1 polymer ?
#
loop_
_entity_poly.entity_id
_entity_poly.type
_entity_poly.pdbx_seq_one_letter_code
_entity_poly.pdbx_strand_id
1 'polypeptide(L)'
;HPIIKQLKEFTPSGSVKKKLNLFETLWKIPGVKLMYYRDDDNTPDKGRIYVEHLNKKSGKISKNIIEYEGHGKNQLTKYIIDEIDLYKYEAYEESAALLDNKAHNIDEWLEGTNKIDFPIMVDQIPRYFKNPRSCDIMISTVGEYGFGYEHGKSMPNSPYTHDIGLKKSMTVPFIIGGSPSIPQLELSYCKTTDMVPTLLALLGEKPHFSVVGKSVFKYAN
;
A
#
# COMPACT_ATOMS: atom_id res chain seq x y z
N HIS A 1 8.04 -16.75 -7.86
CA HIS A 1 6.81 -16.10 -8.38
C HIS A 1 6.76 -16.28 -9.89
N PRO A 2 5.58 -16.41 -10.51
CA PRO A 2 5.45 -16.47 -11.96
C PRO A 2 5.89 -15.15 -12.60
N ILE A 3 6.49 -15.23 -13.78
CA ILE A 3 6.85 -14.04 -14.58
C ILE A 3 5.62 -13.49 -15.32
N ILE A 4 5.65 -12.22 -15.71
CA ILE A 4 4.58 -11.50 -16.43
C ILE A 4 4.12 -12.29 -17.65
N LYS A 5 5.05 -12.91 -18.40
CA LYS A 5 4.72 -13.76 -19.55
C LYS A 5 3.83 -14.95 -19.15
N GLN A 6 4.13 -15.61 -18.04
CA GLN A 6 3.33 -16.74 -17.54
C GLN A 6 1.93 -16.28 -17.10
N LEU A 7 1.81 -15.07 -16.55
CA LEU A 7 0.53 -14.48 -16.16
C LEU A 7 -0.33 -14.08 -17.38
N LYS A 8 0.31 -13.65 -18.49
CA LYS A 8 -0.37 -13.38 -19.77
C LYS A 8 -0.80 -14.65 -20.51
N GLU A 9 -0.13 -15.77 -20.25
CA GLU A 9 -0.40 -17.07 -20.88
C GLU A 9 -0.96 -18.10 -19.88
N PHE A 10 -1.65 -17.63 -18.83
CA PHE A 10 -2.10 -18.47 -17.73
C PHE A 10 -3.09 -19.55 -18.21
N THR A 11 -2.89 -20.79 -17.76
CA THR A 11 -3.78 -21.90 -18.05
C THR A 11 -4.55 -22.27 -16.79
N PRO A 12 -5.88 -22.05 -16.73
CA PRO A 12 -6.69 -22.41 -15.57
C PRO A 12 -6.68 -23.92 -15.32
N SER A 13 -6.68 -24.31 -14.04
CA SER A 13 -6.88 -25.70 -13.64
C SER A 13 -8.24 -26.20 -14.16
N GLY A 14 -8.23 -27.31 -14.90
CA GLY A 14 -9.43 -27.90 -15.50
C GLY A 14 -9.74 -27.45 -16.94
N SER A 15 -8.96 -26.54 -17.53
CA SER A 15 -9.09 -26.15 -18.94
C SER A 15 -7.78 -26.33 -19.70
N VAL A 16 -7.61 -27.49 -20.34
CA VAL A 16 -6.34 -27.86 -21.01
C VAL A 16 -6.08 -27.05 -22.30
N LYS A 17 -7.09 -26.35 -22.85
CA LYS A 17 -7.01 -25.74 -24.19
C LYS A 17 -7.14 -24.21 -24.24
N LYS A 18 -7.42 -23.52 -23.12
CA LYS A 18 -7.65 -22.07 -23.15
C LYS A 18 -6.65 -21.33 -22.27
N LYS A 19 -5.67 -20.67 -22.92
CA LYS A 19 -4.83 -19.67 -22.28
C LYS A 19 -5.67 -18.41 -22.00
N LEU A 20 -5.37 -17.76 -20.89
CA LEU A 20 -6.04 -16.55 -20.44
C LEU A 20 -4.98 -15.50 -20.06
N ASN A 21 -5.15 -14.30 -20.61
CA ASN A 21 -4.38 -13.15 -20.15
C ASN A 21 -5.02 -12.65 -18.85
N LEU A 22 -4.34 -12.87 -17.71
CA LEU A 22 -4.86 -12.47 -16.40
C LEU A 22 -5.04 -10.96 -16.30
N PHE A 23 -4.13 -10.16 -16.83
CA PHE A 23 -4.22 -8.69 -16.78
C PHE A 23 -5.48 -8.19 -17.50
N GLU A 24 -5.72 -8.65 -18.73
CA GLU A 24 -6.93 -8.30 -19.49
C GLU A 24 -8.21 -8.80 -18.83
N THR A 25 -8.15 -9.96 -18.16
CA THR A 25 -9.32 -10.57 -17.54
C THR A 25 -9.70 -9.87 -16.25
N LEU A 26 -8.72 -9.51 -15.42
CA LEU A 26 -8.95 -8.84 -14.15
C LEU A 26 -9.54 -7.44 -14.34
N TRP A 27 -9.19 -6.74 -15.43
CA TRP A 27 -9.83 -5.47 -15.80
C TRP A 27 -11.33 -5.59 -16.13
N LYS A 28 -11.83 -6.79 -16.45
CA LYS A 28 -13.25 -7.04 -16.71
C LYS A 28 -14.07 -7.23 -15.44
N ILE A 29 -13.41 -7.36 -14.28
CA ILE A 29 -14.12 -7.47 -13.00
C ILE A 29 -14.79 -6.13 -12.69
N PRO A 30 -16.10 -6.11 -12.38
CA PRO A 30 -16.81 -4.88 -12.06
C PRO A 30 -16.13 -4.09 -10.95
N GLY A 31 -16.00 -2.77 -11.17
CA GLY A 31 -15.46 -1.87 -10.16
C GLY A 31 -13.95 -1.77 -10.09
N VAL A 32 -13.17 -2.64 -10.75
CA VAL A 32 -11.71 -2.55 -10.73
C VAL A 32 -11.26 -1.22 -11.34
N LYS A 33 -10.40 -0.51 -10.60
CA LYS A 33 -9.82 0.79 -10.99
C LYS A 33 -8.31 0.77 -11.01
N LEU A 34 -7.71 0.02 -10.09
CA LEU A 34 -6.26 -0.06 -9.95
C LEU A 34 -5.81 -1.51 -10.01
N MET A 35 -4.65 -1.73 -10.60
CA MET A 35 -3.97 -3.02 -10.62
C MET A 35 -2.50 -2.85 -10.25
N TYR A 36 -2.00 -3.75 -9.43
CA TYR A 36 -0.64 -3.75 -8.92
C TYR A 36 0.01 -5.09 -9.20
N TYR A 37 1.25 -5.08 -9.69
CA TYR A 37 2.03 -6.30 -9.90
C TYR A 37 3.52 -6.01 -9.92
N ARG A 38 4.32 -7.03 -9.62
CA ARG A 38 5.79 -6.97 -9.59
C ARG A 38 6.37 -7.03 -11.01
N ASP A 39 7.53 -6.41 -11.18
CA ASP A 39 8.42 -6.72 -12.30
C ASP A 39 9.03 -8.12 -12.14
N ASP A 40 9.47 -8.72 -13.25
CA ASP A 40 10.08 -10.04 -13.32
C ASP A 40 11.44 -10.08 -12.62
N ASP A 41 12.16 -8.95 -12.60
CA ASP A 41 13.50 -8.82 -12.02
C ASP A 41 13.50 -8.44 -10.52
N ASN A 42 12.32 -8.47 -9.87
CA ASN A 42 12.21 -8.12 -8.46
C ASN A 42 12.97 -9.11 -7.58
N THR A 43 13.74 -8.56 -6.65
CA THR A 43 14.40 -9.28 -5.57
C THR A 43 13.76 -8.89 -4.23
N PRO A 44 14.09 -9.58 -3.12
CA PRO A 44 13.69 -9.09 -1.80
C PRO A 44 14.14 -7.65 -1.56
N ASP A 45 15.38 -7.31 -1.95
CA ASP A 45 16.02 -6.04 -1.57
C ASP A 45 15.74 -4.89 -2.52
N LYS A 46 15.35 -5.14 -3.77
CA LYS A 46 15.06 -4.10 -4.76
C LYS A 46 14.10 -4.57 -5.82
N GLY A 47 13.35 -3.64 -6.40
CA GLY A 47 12.46 -3.95 -7.49
C GLY A 47 11.54 -2.81 -7.87
N ARG A 48 10.63 -3.13 -8.79
CA ARG A 48 9.58 -2.25 -9.32
C ARG A 48 8.23 -2.89 -9.09
N ILE A 49 7.27 -2.09 -8.65
CA ILE A 49 5.85 -2.43 -8.67
C ILE A 49 5.19 -1.54 -9.71
N TYR A 50 4.51 -2.18 -10.65
CA TYR A 50 3.70 -1.48 -11.64
C TYR A 50 2.34 -1.16 -11.04
N VAL A 51 1.90 0.08 -11.23
CA VAL A 51 0.60 0.59 -10.80
C VAL A 51 -0.18 1.01 -12.03
N GLU A 52 -1.11 0.17 -12.47
CA GLU A 52 -1.96 0.46 -13.61
C GLU A 52 -3.31 1.01 -13.18
N HIS A 53 -3.85 1.94 -13.97
CA HIS A 53 -5.16 2.52 -13.80
C HIS A 53 -5.89 2.63 -15.12
N LEU A 54 -7.13 2.15 -15.15
CA LEU A 54 -8.01 2.25 -16.31
C LEU A 54 -8.81 3.55 -16.27
N ASN A 55 -8.57 4.44 -17.23
CA ASN A 55 -9.46 5.56 -17.47
C ASN A 55 -10.75 5.03 -18.14
N LYS A 56 -11.84 4.92 -17.37
CA LYS A 56 -13.13 4.43 -17.87
C LYS A 56 -13.71 5.22 -19.05
N LYS A 57 -13.35 6.51 -19.20
CA LYS A 57 -13.86 7.35 -20.30
C LYS A 57 -13.14 7.08 -21.63
N SER A 58 -11.81 6.91 -21.60
CA SER A 58 -11.00 6.70 -22.80
C SER A 58 -10.67 5.22 -23.07
N GLY A 59 -10.87 4.34 -22.09
CA GLY A 59 -10.41 2.95 -22.14
C GLY A 59 -8.90 2.79 -22.07
N LYS A 60 -8.14 3.89 -21.90
CA LYS A 60 -6.68 3.87 -21.83
C LYS A 60 -6.23 3.42 -20.44
N ILE A 61 -5.24 2.53 -20.41
CA ILE A 61 -4.53 2.15 -19.19
C ILE A 61 -3.30 3.05 -19.08
N SER A 62 -3.23 3.83 -18.00
CA SER A 62 -2.03 4.57 -17.61
C SER A 62 -1.24 3.75 -16.59
N LYS A 63 0.08 3.94 -16.54
CA LYS A 63 0.98 3.07 -15.78
C LYS A 63 2.01 3.89 -15.01
N ASN A 64 1.91 3.90 -13.69
CA ASN A 64 2.93 4.46 -12.81
C ASN A 64 3.83 3.34 -12.25
N ILE A 65 4.95 3.72 -11.66
CA ILE A 65 5.93 2.79 -11.10
C ILE A 65 6.24 3.19 -9.66
N ILE A 66 6.28 2.20 -8.77
CA ILE A 66 6.90 2.33 -7.46
C ILE A 66 8.23 1.57 -7.52
N GLU A 67 9.34 2.29 -7.42
CA GLU A 67 10.66 1.69 -7.19
C GLU A 67 10.87 1.51 -5.69
N TYR A 68 11.48 0.40 -5.28
CA TYR A 68 11.86 0.17 -3.90
C TYR A 68 13.28 -0.39 -3.81
N GLU A 69 13.93 -0.07 -2.69
CA GLU A 69 15.18 -0.67 -2.26
C GLU A 69 15.23 -0.85 -0.74
N GLY A 70 16.08 -1.74 -0.25
CA GLY A 70 16.26 -2.03 1.18
C GLY A 70 15.13 -2.86 1.78
N HIS A 71 15.13 -3.00 3.12
CA HIS A 71 14.14 -3.76 3.89
C HIS A 71 13.86 -3.16 5.26
N GLY A 72 12.70 -3.53 5.81
CA GLY A 72 12.33 -3.14 7.16
C GLY A 72 12.37 -1.63 7.32
N LYS A 73 13.11 -1.16 8.33
CA LYS A 73 13.30 0.28 8.59
C LYS A 73 14.14 1.02 7.54
N ASN A 74 14.97 0.30 6.78
CA ASN A 74 15.86 0.87 5.77
C ASN A 74 15.23 0.83 4.37
N GLN A 75 13.97 0.44 4.24
CA GLN A 75 13.30 0.45 2.95
C GLN A 75 13.08 1.89 2.50
N LEU A 76 13.50 2.20 1.28
CA LEU A 76 13.23 3.45 0.59
C LEU A 76 12.37 3.14 -0.63
N THR A 77 11.44 4.05 -0.94
CA THR A 77 10.57 3.91 -2.09
C THR A 77 10.43 5.23 -2.82
N LYS A 78 10.25 5.13 -4.14
CA LYS A 78 10.16 6.25 -5.06
C LYS A 78 8.95 6.07 -5.96
N TYR A 79 8.18 7.13 -6.15
CA TYR A 79 7.04 7.14 -7.05
C TYR A 79 7.40 7.80 -8.37
N ILE A 80 7.18 7.09 -9.47
CA ILE A 80 7.41 7.57 -10.84
C ILE A 80 6.06 7.62 -11.53
N ILE A 81 5.66 8.84 -11.89
CA ILE A 81 4.41 9.13 -12.60
C ILE A 81 4.72 9.14 -14.10
N ASP A 82 3.90 8.44 -14.89
CA ASP A 82 3.98 8.46 -16.35
C ASP A 82 3.15 9.62 -16.91
N GLU A 83 1.82 9.55 -16.73
CA GLU A 83 0.89 10.56 -17.26
C GLU A 83 0.01 11.21 -16.19
N ILE A 84 -0.41 10.45 -15.17
CA ILE A 84 -1.41 10.89 -14.20
C ILE A 84 -0.97 10.45 -12.81
N ASP A 85 -0.92 11.38 -11.88
CA ASP A 85 -0.77 11.06 -10.46
C ASP A 85 -2.04 10.38 -9.91
N LEU A 86 -1.94 9.06 -9.71
CA LEU A 86 -3.06 8.25 -9.24
C LEU A 86 -3.40 8.47 -7.78
N TYR A 87 -2.41 8.86 -6.97
CA TYR A 87 -2.57 9.05 -5.53
C TYR A 87 -2.85 10.50 -5.15
N LYS A 88 -2.80 11.41 -6.12
CA LYS A 88 -3.07 12.86 -5.95
C LYS A 88 -2.10 13.52 -4.97
N TYR A 89 -0.86 13.08 -4.97
CA TYR A 89 0.25 13.70 -4.25
C TYR A 89 0.61 15.09 -4.81
N GLU A 90 0.25 15.41 -6.06
CA GLU A 90 0.35 16.77 -6.61
C GLU A 90 -0.63 17.77 -5.98
N ALA A 91 -1.61 17.32 -5.19
CA ALA A 91 -2.69 18.19 -4.68
C ALA A 91 -2.28 19.13 -3.53
N TYR A 92 -1.19 18.83 -2.82
CA TYR A 92 -0.69 19.61 -1.69
C TYR A 92 0.83 19.79 -1.79
N GLU A 93 1.34 20.90 -1.28
CA GLU A 93 2.76 21.23 -1.34
C GLU A 93 3.62 20.16 -0.64
N GLU A 94 3.20 19.71 0.54
CA GLU A 94 3.97 18.76 1.35
C GLU A 94 4.10 17.39 0.67
N SER A 95 3.08 16.94 -0.04
CA SER A 95 3.11 15.67 -0.80
C SER A 95 3.77 15.82 -2.16
N ALA A 96 3.60 16.97 -2.82
CA ALA A 96 4.21 17.25 -4.11
C ALA A 96 5.74 17.33 -3.98
N ALA A 97 6.24 17.80 -2.83
CA ALA A 97 7.67 17.81 -2.51
C ALA A 97 8.31 16.41 -2.50
N LEU A 98 7.52 15.33 -2.32
CA LEU A 98 7.99 13.94 -2.39
C LEU A 98 8.03 13.39 -3.83
N LEU A 99 7.55 14.16 -4.81
CA LEU A 99 7.62 13.83 -6.24
C LEU A 99 8.90 14.41 -6.87
N ASP A 100 9.99 14.43 -6.12
CA ASP A 100 11.27 15.04 -6.51
C ASP A 100 12.23 14.09 -7.23
N ASN A 101 11.72 12.93 -7.67
CA ASN A 101 12.45 11.85 -8.30
C ASN A 101 13.51 11.17 -7.40
N LYS A 102 13.45 11.36 -6.06
CA LYS A 102 14.26 10.65 -5.07
C LYS A 102 13.47 9.55 -4.35
N ALA A 103 14.20 8.74 -3.59
CA ALA A 103 13.61 7.70 -2.76
C ALA A 103 13.45 8.23 -1.33
N HIS A 104 12.31 7.92 -0.73
CA HIS A 104 11.92 8.36 0.60
C HIS A 104 11.61 7.16 1.50
N ASN A 105 11.83 7.33 2.79
CA ASN A 105 11.46 6.33 3.80
C ASN A 105 9.98 6.45 4.19
N ILE A 106 9.49 5.47 4.95
CA ILE A 106 8.08 5.41 5.39
C ILE A 106 7.63 6.63 6.21
N ASP A 107 8.53 7.23 7.00
CA ASP A 107 8.18 8.38 7.83
C ASP A 107 8.02 9.64 6.97
N GLU A 108 8.91 9.86 6.02
CA GLU A 108 8.81 10.96 5.04
C GLU A 108 7.54 10.84 4.21
N TRP A 109 7.22 9.64 3.72
CA TRP A 109 5.95 9.39 3.04
C TRP A 109 4.75 9.70 3.92
N LEU A 110 4.76 9.28 5.20
CA LEU A 110 3.62 9.53 6.10
C LEU A 110 3.47 11.02 6.37
N GLU A 111 4.57 11.70 6.66
CA GLU A 111 4.59 13.13 6.92
C GLU A 111 4.02 13.92 5.74
N GLY A 112 4.47 13.68 4.51
CA GLY A 112 3.96 14.41 3.34
C GLY A 112 2.56 14.01 2.91
N THR A 113 2.12 12.76 3.15
CA THR A 113 0.86 12.23 2.57
C THR A 113 -0.28 12.05 3.57
N ASN A 114 -0.08 12.34 4.86
CA ASN A 114 -1.11 12.11 5.89
C ASN A 114 -2.43 12.86 5.64
N LYS A 115 -2.43 13.94 4.85
CA LYS A 115 -3.62 14.74 4.51
C LYS A 115 -4.38 14.21 3.28
N ILE A 116 -3.87 13.21 2.57
CA ILE A 116 -4.40 12.71 1.30
C ILE A 116 -5.18 11.43 1.49
N ASP A 117 -6.08 11.13 0.55
CA ASP A 117 -6.86 9.89 0.53
C ASP A 117 -6.01 8.62 0.42
N PHE A 118 -4.78 8.68 -0.09
CA PHE A 118 -3.89 7.52 -0.24
C PHE A 118 -2.60 7.71 0.57
N PRO A 119 -2.68 7.76 1.92
CA PRO A 119 -1.50 7.98 2.74
C PRO A 119 -0.55 6.78 2.60
N ILE A 120 0.75 7.04 2.55
CA ILE A 120 1.85 6.05 2.61
C ILE A 120 1.82 4.89 1.61
N MET A 121 0.96 4.95 0.59
CA MET A 121 0.75 3.82 -0.32
C MET A 121 2.01 3.42 -1.08
N VAL A 122 2.83 4.40 -1.46
CA VAL A 122 4.10 4.18 -2.17
C VAL A 122 5.08 3.31 -1.37
N ASP A 123 5.06 3.39 -0.03
CA ASP A 123 5.89 2.53 0.82
C ASP A 123 5.19 1.21 1.19
N GLN A 124 3.88 1.24 1.46
CA GLN A 124 3.12 0.04 1.90
C GLN A 124 3.02 -1.03 0.81
N ILE A 125 2.84 -0.63 -0.45
CA ILE A 125 2.63 -1.56 -1.56
C ILE A 125 3.84 -2.50 -1.75
N PRO A 126 5.09 -2.01 -1.85
CA PRO A 126 6.27 -2.89 -1.87
C PRO A 126 6.38 -3.81 -0.65
N ARG A 127 6.08 -3.32 0.57
CA ARG A 127 6.12 -4.18 1.78
C ARG A 127 5.18 -5.36 1.68
N TYR A 128 3.99 -5.14 1.13
CA TYR A 128 3.02 -6.20 0.89
C TYR A 128 3.58 -7.24 -0.10
N PHE A 129 4.05 -6.80 -1.27
CA PHE A 129 4.55 -7.70 -2.33
C PHE A 129 5.84 -8.44 -1.97
N LYS A 130 6.58 -7.98 -0.97
CA LYS A 130 7.75 -8.66 -0.41
C LYS A 130 7.39 -9.82 0.51
N ASN A 131 6.15 -9.90 0.98
CA ASN A 131 5.67 -11.07 1.71
C ASN A 131 5.58 -12.26 0.73
N PRO A 132 6.24 -13.41 1.00
CA PRO A 132 6.17 -14.57 0.11
C PRO A 132 4.77 -15.16 -0.04
N ARG A 133 3.84 -14.80 0.85
CA ARG A 133 2.42 -15.18 0.81
C ARG A 133 1.52 -14.14 0.13
N SER A 134 2.09 -13.05 -0.40
CA SER A 134 1.35 -12.07 -1.19
C SER A 134 0.90 -12.64 -2.53
N CYS A 135 -0.13 -12.05 -3.10
CA CYS A 135 -0.57 -12.38 -4.44
C CYS A 135 0.44 -11.91 -5.51
N ASP A 136 0.29 -12.42 -6.73
CA ASP A 136 1.10 -11.98 -7.87
C ASP A 136 0.53 -10.72 -8.54
N ILE A 137 -0.80 -10.57 -8.52
CA ILE A 137 -1.53 -9.39 -8.98
C ILE A 137 -2.53 -8.98 -7.90
N MET A 138 -2.53 -7.71 -7.51
CA MET A 138 -3.52 -7.12 -6.62
C MET A 138 -4.39 -6.14 -7.41
N ILE A 139 -5.70 -6.18 -7.20
CA ILE A 139 -6.64 -5.23 -7.80
C ILE A 139 -7.33 -4.42 -6.70
N SER A 140 -7.73 -3.19 -7.01
CA SER A 140 -8.52 -2.36 -6.12
C SER A 140 -9.72 -1.76 -6.84
N THR A 141 -10.86 -1.79 -6.16
CA THR A 141 -12.10 -1.12 -6.58
C THR A 141 -12.22 0.29 -6.01
N VAL A 142 -11.28 0.68 -5.14
CA VAL A 142 -11.30 1.96 -4.40
C VAL A 142 -12.63 2.14 -3.65
N GLY A 143 -13.19 1.04 -3.14
CA GLY A 143 -14.43 1.02 -2.38
C GLY A 143 -15.72 1.15 -3.20
N GLU A 144 -15.66 1.12 -4.54
CA GLU A 144 -16.87 1.11 -5.38
C GLU A 144 -17.62 -0.23 -5.31
N TYR A 145 -16.89 -1.33 -5.15
CA TYR A 145 -17.42 -2.68 -5.04
C TYR A 145 -16.67 -3.47 -3.96
N GLY A 146 -17.41 -4.19 -3.13
CA GLY A 146 -16.88 -5.20 -2.21
C GLY A 146 -17.22 -6.60 -2.72
N PHE A 147 -16.25 -7.51 -2.69
CA PHE A 147 -16.45 -8.92 -3.03
C PHE A 147 -16.31 -9.75 -1.76
N GLY A 148 -17.45 -10.22 -1.22
CA GLY A 148 -17.45 -11.09 -0.04
C GLY A 148 -17.47 -12.56 -0.44
N TYR A 149 -16.55 -13.36 0.09
CA TYR A 149 -16.59 -14.81 -0.03
C TYR A 149 -16.23 -15.46 1.30
N GLU A 150 -17.21 -16.09 1.93
CA GLU A 150 -17.07 -16.71 3.24
C GLU A 150 -17.48 -18.17 3.15
N HIS A 151 -16.64 -19.07 3.67
CA HIS A 151 -16.92 -20.51 3.75
C HIS A 151 -17.44 -21.15 2.44
N GLY A 152 -16.86 -20.76 1.30
CA GLY A 152 -17.24 -21.33 0.00
C GLY A 152 -18.45 -20.65 -0.66
N LYS A 153 -18.98 -19.56 -0.09
CA LYS A 153 -20.19 -18.90 -0.56
C LYS A 153 -19.94 -17.42 -0.79
N SER A 154 -20.45 -16.93 -1.92
CA SER A 154 -20.51 -15.49 -2.18
C SER A 154 -21.47 -14.87 -1.18
N MET A 155 -20.97 -13.90 -0.42
CA MET A 155 -21.77 -13.14 0.53
C MET A 155 -22.40 -11.95 -0.20
N PRO A 156 -23.59 -11.48 0.24
CA PRO A 156 -24.18 -10.26 -0.26
C PRO A 156 -23.18 -9.10 -0.13
N ASN A 157 -23.16 -8.21 -1.12
CA ASN A 157 -22.33 -7.01 -1.06
C ASN A 157 -22.75 -6.15 0.14
N SER A 158 -21.93 -6.15 1.19
CA SER A 158 -22.01 -5.13 2.23
C SER A 158 -21.33 -3.87 1.72
N PRO A 159 -21.98 -2.69 1.78
CA PRO A 159 -21.31 -1.42 1.51
C PRO A 159 -20.28 -1.06 2.60
N TYR A 160 -20.31 -1.77 3.73
CA TYR A 160 -19.42 -1.58 4.86
C TYR A 160 -18.40 -2.71 4.88
N THR A 161 -17.23 -2.44 4.30
CA THR A 161 -16.06 -3.32 4.31
C THR A 161 -14.82 -2.48 4.61
N HIS A 162 -13.82 -3.11 5.22
CA HIS A 162 -12.50 -2.54 5.44
C HIS A 162 -11.55 -2.98 4.30
N ASP A 163 -10.23 -2.80 4.46
CA ASP A 163 -9.20 -3.26 3.51
C ASP A 163 -9.10 -2.52 2.18
N ILE A 164 -9.66 -1.31 2.10
CA ILE A 164 -9.36 -0.39 0.99
C ILE A 164 -8.23 0.56 1.40
N GLY A 165 -7.29 0.82 0.48
CA GLY A 165 -6.15 1.73 0.70
C GLY A 165 -6.51 3.21 0.78
N LEU A 166 -7.76 3.55 1.14
CA LEU A 166 -8.20 4.91 1.35
C LEU A 166 -8.03 5.32 2.81
N LYS A 167 -7.67 6.58 3.07
CA LYS A 167 -7.46 7.14 4.40
C LYS A 167 -8.63 6.86 5.33
N LYS A 168 -9.87 7.00 4.86
CA LYS A 168 -11.09 6.73 5.62
C LYS A 168 -11.20 5.30 6.18
N SER A 169 -10.48 4.35 5.59
CA SER A 169 -10.46 2.94 5.98
C SER A 169 -9.15 2.53 6.64
N MET A 170 -8.09 3.32 6.48
CA MET A 170 -6.78 3.08 7.10
C MET A 170 -6.59 3.82 8.43
N THR A 171 -7.43 4.83 8.71
CA THR A 171 -7.32 5.65 9.92
C THR A 171 -8.06 4.99 11.09
N VAL A 172 -7.35 4.80 12.20
CA VAL A 172 -7.89 4.29 13.46
C VAL A 172 -7.46 5.20 14.61
N PRO A 173 -8.28 5.35 15.66
CA PRO A 173 -7.90 6.13 16.82
C PRO A 173 -6.77 5.44 17.60
N PHE A 174 -5.80 6.24 18.06
CA PHE A 174 -4.74 5.79 18.96
C PHE A 174 -4.69 6.70 20.18
N ILE A 175 -4.97 6.13 21.35
CA ILE A 175 -5.06 6.86 22.62
C ILE A 175 -4.28 6.08 23.67
N ILE A 176 -3.32 6.75 24.33
CA ILE A 176 -2.63 6.22 25.51
C ILE A 176 -2.93 7.15 26.68
N GLY A 177 -3.43 6.62 27.78
CA GLY A 177 -3.72 7.35 29.00
C GLY A 177 -3.70 6.45 30.23
N GLY A 178 -3.87 7.06 31.41
CA GLY A 178 -4.02 6.31 32.67
C GLY A 178 -2.92 6.55 33.72
N SER A 179 -1.92 7.39 33.45
CA SER A 179 -0.91 7.79 34.44
C SER A 179 -0.50 9.25 34.23
N PRO A 180 -0.26 10.04 35.31
CA PRO A 180 0.36 11.36 35.22
C PRO A 180 1.75 11.36 34.57
N SER A 181 2.42 10.21 34.52
CA SER A 181 3.73 10.06 33.88
C SER A 181 3.66 9.97 32.34
N ILE A 182 2.47 9.79 31.77
CA ILE A 182 2.28 9.81 30.30
C ILE A 182 2.18 11.27 29.87
N PRO A 183 3.04 11.76 28.97
CA PRO A 183 2.98 13.13 28.48
C PRO A 183 1.62 13.45 27.84
N GLN A 184 1.12 14.66 28.07
CA GLN A 184 0.01 15.20 27.28
C GLN A 184 0.53 15.58 25.91
N LEU A 185 0.10 14.86 24.88
CA LEU A 185 0.53 15.03 23.49
C LEU A 185 -0.64 14.75 22.56
N GLU A 186 -0.85 15.64 21.59
CA GLU A 186 -1.74 15.42 20.46
C GLU A 186 -0.90 15.20 19.20
N LEU A 187 -1.20 14.15 18.46
CA LEU A 187 -0.46 13.77 17.26
C LEU A 187 -1.33 14.03 16.03
N SER A 188 -0.80 14.76 15.04
CA SER A 188 -1.49 14.94 13.75
C SER A 188 -1.58 13.63 12.96
N TYR A 189 -0.60 12.74 13.15
CA TYR A 189 -0.56 11.42 12.53
C TYR A 189 0.39 10.48 13.31
N CYS A 190 0.18 9.18 13.14
CA CYS A 190 1.15 8.14 13.48
C CYS A 190 0.81 6.87 12.67
N LYS A 191 1.69 5.88 12.70
CA LYS A 191 1.42 4.55 12.12
C LYS A 191 1.19 3.53 13.23
N THR A 192 0.37 2.53 12.98
CA THR A 192 0.08 1.45 13.96
C THR A 192 1.35 0.73 14.43
N THR A 193 2.40 0.70 13.59
CA THR A 193 3.70 0.13 13.94
C THR A 193 4.49 0.94 14.96
N ASP A 194 4.10 2.19 15.24
CA ASP A 194 4.68 3.04 16.29
C ASP A 194 4.18 2.68 17.71
N MET A 195 3.08 1.93 17.81
CA MET A 195 2.49 1.54 19.09
C MET A 195 3.47 0.75 19.95
N VAL A 196 4.09 -0.31 19.41
CA VAL A 196 5.00 -1.18 20.17
C VAL A 196 6.24 -0.41 20.68
N PRO A 197 7.00 0.33 19.84
CA PRO A 197 8.08 1.18 20.32
C PRO A 197 7.66 2.21 21.38
N THR A 198 6.45 2.75 21.28
CA THR A 198 5.92 3.72 22.26
C THR A 198 5.68 3.07 23.62
N LEU A 199 5.02 1.91 23.64
CA LEU A 199 4.75 1.17 24.88
C LEU A 199 6.05 0.72 25.54
N LEU A 200 7.02 0.24 24.77
CA LEU A 200 8.33 -0.14 25.31
C LEU A 200 9.09 1.06 25.88
N ALA A 201 9.02 2.22 25.22
CA ALA A 201 9.64 3.45 25.74
C ALA A 201 9.06 3.86 27.11
N LEU A 202 7.74 3.71 27.31
CA LEU A 202 7.09 3.95 28.61
C LEU A 202 7.54 2.96 29.69
N LEU A 203 7.95 1.76 29.31
CA LEU A 203 8.48 0.72 30.21
C LEU A 203 10.01 0.84 30.43
N GLY A 204 10.69 1.78 29.76
CA GLY A 204 12.16 1.88 29.81
C GLY A 204 12.88 0.82 28.95
N GLU A 205 12.16 0.14 28.06
CA GLU A 205 12.65 -0.95 27.23
C GLU A 205 12.92 -0.51 25.78
N LYS A 206 13.78 -1.26 25.08
CA LYS A 206 14.10 -1.02 23.67
C LYS A 206 13.37 -2.03 22.76
N PRO A 207 12.77 -1.58 21.64
CA PRO A 207 12.24 -2.51 20.65
C PRO A 207 13.35 -3.32 19.99
N HIS A 208 12.99 -4.51 19.50
CA HIS A 208 13.87 -5.30 18.64
C HIS A 208 14.26 -4.49 17.40
N PHE A 209 15.51 -4.66 16.92
CA PHE A 209 16.07 -3.85 15.83
C PHE A 209 15.32 -3.93 14.49
N SER A 210 14.50 -4.98 14.32
CA SER A 210 13.68 -5.23 13.13
C SER A 210 12.35 -4.47 13.13
N VAL A 211 11.95 -3.87 14.26
CA VAL A 211 10.73 -3.07 14.34
C VAL A 211 10.90 -1.81 13.49
N VAL A 212 9.94 -1.57 12.58
CA VAL A 212 9.96 -0.45 11.63
C VAL A 212 9.49 0.86 12.29
N GLY A 213 8.57 0.78 13.25
CA GLY A 213 8.03 1.96 13.91
C GLY A 213 9.02 2.66 14.83
N LYS A 214 8.65 3.87 15.25
CA LYS A 214 9.35 4.68 16.24
C LYS A 214 8.41 5.05 17.38
N SER A 215 8.97 5.36 18.56
CA SER A 215 8.15 5.88 19.66
C SER A 215 7.51 7.19 19.23
N VAL A 216 6.22 7.37 19.51
CA VAL A 216 5.49 8.58 19.11
C VAL A 216 6.01 9.84 19.82
N PHE A 217 6.69 9.70 20.95
CA PHE A 217 7.37 10.83 21.62
C PHE A 217 8.47 11.45 20.77
N LYS A 218 8.89 10.80 19.67
CA LYS A 218 9.83 11.37 18.70
C LYS A 218 9.19 12.27 17.65
N TYR A 219 7.86 12.31 17.55
CA TYR A 219 7.17 13.28 16.68
C TYR A 219 7.02 14.66 17.34
N ALA A 220 7.23 14.73 18.66
CA ALA A 220 7.04 15.95 19.46
C ALA A 220 8.32 16.81 19.60
N ASN A 221 9.38 16.48 18.86
CA ASN A 221 10.67 17.18 18.88
C ASN A 221 10.86 18.03 17.62
#